data_AF-A0A6H0HAV4-F1
#
_entry.id   AF-A0A6H0HAV4-F1
#
_cell.length_a   1.000
_cell.length_b   1.000
_cell.length_c   1.000
_cell.angle_alpha   90.00
_cell.angle_beta   90.00
_cell.angle_gamma   90.00
#
_symmetry.space_group_name_H-M   'P 1'
#
loop_
_entity.id
_entity.type
_entity.pdbx_description
1 polymer ?
#
loop_
_entity_poly.entity_id
_entity_poly.type
_entity_poly.pdbx_seq_one_letter_code
_entity_poly.pdbx_strand_id
1 'polypeptide(L)' 'MGATCIQFILTEHTVVKNINLNRAKLQAIETAEQCCRISVPEVLPPVNFHDLPDSRIEVLSCVIKQGRKNLPMKF' A
#
# COMPACT_ATOMS: atom_id res chain seq x y z
N MET A 1 8.86 -8.92 -7.98
CA MET A 1 7.53 -8.61 -7.38
C MET A 1 6.65 -7.98 -8.45
N GLY A 2 5.35 -8.28 -8.49
CA GLY A 2 4.47 -7.99 -9.64
C GLY A 2 3.25 -7.13 -9.34
N ALA A 3 3.38 -6.08 -8.52
CA ALA A 3 2.26 -5.23 -8.14
C ALA A 3 1.65 -4.48 -9.34
N THR A 4 0.32 -4.32 -9.31
CA THR A 4 -0.45 -3.52 -10.27
C THR A 4 -0.87 -2.17 -9.69
N CYS A 5 -0.87 -2.04 -8.36
CA CYS A 5 -1.27 -0.84 -7.64
C CYS A 5 -0.40 -0.65 -6.38
N ILE A 6 -0.12 0.61 -6.05
CA ILE A 6 0.58 1.07 -4.86
C ILE A 6 -0.38 1.95 -4.07
N GLN A 7 -0.85 1.45 -2.93
CA GLN A 7 -1.70 2.16 -1.99
C GLN A 7 -0.88 2.53 -0.75
N PHE A 8 -0.66 3.82 -0.50
CA PHE A 8 -0.07 4.26 0.75
C PHE A 8 -1.11 4.21 1.87
N ILE A 9 -0.71 3.71 3.04
CA ILE A 9 -1.59 3.58 4.21
C ILE A 9 -0.98 4.35 5.36
N LEU A 10 -1.75 5.29 5.89
CA LEU A 10 -1.41 6.04 7.10
C LEU A 10 -1.92 5.28 8.32
N THR A 11 -1.01 4.93 9.20
CA THR A 11 -1.25 4.30 10.50
C THR A 11 -0.81 5.24 11.62
N GLU A 12 -1.13 4.88 12.87
CA GLU A 12 -0.73 5.63 14.07
C GLU A 12 0.78 5.93 14.11
N HIS A 13 1.60 4.96 13.70
CA HIS A 13 3.06 5.06 13.73
C HIS A 13 3.69 5.47 12.39
N THR A 14 2.89 5.97 11.44
CA THR A 14 3.44 6.46 10.17
C THR A 14 4.19 7.77 10.37
N VAL A 15 5.50 7.74 10.11
CA VAL A 15 6.41 8.89 10.29
C VAL A 15 6.18 9.97 9.24
N VAL A 16 6.07 9.59 7.96
CA VAL A 16 5.90 10.53 6.85
C VAL A 16 4.45 10.56 6.43
N LYS A 17 3.75 11.64 6.79
CA LYS A 17 2.33 11.84 6.46
C LYS A 17 2.12 12.51 5.10
N ASN A 18 3.05 13.36 4.68
CA ASN A 18 2.98 14.05 3.40
C ASN A 18 3.79 13.30 2.34
N ILE A 19 3.10 12.50 1.54
CA ILE A 19 3.73 11.66 0.51
C ILE A 19 3.70 12.40 -0.82
N ASN A 20 4.88 12.60 -1.41
CA ASN A 20 5.00 13.19 -2.74
C ASN A 20 4.61 12.17 -3.82
N LEU A 21 3.34 12.19 -4.20
CA LEU A 21 2.79 11.29 -5.22
C LEU A 21 3.43 11.47 -6.59
N ASN A 22 3.88 12.68 -6.94
CA ASN A 22 4.57 12.92 -8.21
C ASN A 22 5.90 12.17 -8.24
N ARG A 23 6.66 12.24 -7.15
CA ARG A 23 7.91 11.49 -7.02
C ARG A 23 7.65 9.98 -7.04
N ALA A 24 6.64 9.50 -6.32
CA ALA A 24 6.30 8.08 -6.30
C ALA A 24 5.91 7.55 -7.69
N LYS A 25 5.18 8.35 -8.49
CA LYS A 25 4.86 8.02 -9.89
C LYS A 25 6.11 7.94 -10.76
N LEU A 26 7.02 8.90 -10.65
CA LEU A 26 8.28 8.87 -11.40
C LEU A 26 9.12 7.63 -11.07
N GLN A 27 9.21 7.26 -9.78
CA GLN A 27 9.91 6.05 -9.36
C GLN A 27 9.26 4.77 -9.90
N ALA A 28 7.92 4.72 -9.96
CA ALA A 28 7.19 3.60 -10.52
C ALA A 28 7.44 3.45 -12.03
N ILE A 29 7.52 4.57 -12.76
CA ILE A 29 7.86 4.60 -14.20
C ILE A 29 9.28 4.10 -14.40
N GLU A 30 10.25 4.68 -13.70
CA GLU A 30 11.66 4.27 -13.77
C GLU A 30 11.81 2.78 -13.49
N THR A 31 11.16 2.28 -12.43
CA THR A 31 11.20 0.84 -12.11
C THR A 31 10.61 -0.02 -13.23
N ALA A 32 9.51 0.41 -13.84
CA ALA A 32 8.91 -0.31 -14.96
C ALA A 32 9.86 -0.35 -16.17
N GLU A 33 10.52 0.76 -16.48
CA GLU A 33 11.51 0.85 -17.56
C GLU A 33 12.73 -0.03 -17.28
N GLN A 34 13.33 0.07 -16.09
CA GLN A 34 14.51 -0.71 -15.70
C GLN A 34 14.23 -2.23 -15.64
N CYS A 35 12.98 -2.60 -15.34
CA CYS A 35 12.55 -3.99 -15.27
C CYS A 35 11.91 -4.47 -16.58
N CYS A 36 11.94 -3.68 -17.67
CA CYS A 36 11.31 -3.99 -18.95
C CYS A 36 9.83 -4.42 -18.81
N ARG A 37 9.08 -3.79 -17.90
CA ARG A 37 7.67 -4.09 -17.62
C ARG A 37 6.78 -3.29 -18.57
N ILE A 38 5.80 -3.97 -19.17
CA ILE A 38 4.87 -3.36 -20.14
C ILE A 38 3.92 -2.35 -19.46
N SER A 39 3.68 -2.50 -18.15
CA SER A 39 2.74 -1.69 -17.39
C SER A 39 3.39 -1.03 -16.18
N VAL A 40 3.11 0.26 -15.98
CA VAL A 40 3.45 0.99 -14.75
C VAL A 40 2.33 0.76 -13.72
N PRO A 41 2.64 0.46 -12.45
CA PRO A 41 1.61 0.30 -11.42
C PRO A 41 0.92 1.63 -11.11
N GLU A 42 -0.37 1.58 -10.79
CA GLU A 42 -1.13 2.75 -10.37
C GLU A 42 -0.68 3.22 -8.98
N VAL A 43 -0.48 4.53 -8.81
CA VAL A 43 -0.09 5.12 -7.51
C VAL A 43 -1.27 5.90 -6.95
N LEU A 44 -1.88 5.37 -5.89
CA LEU A 44 -3.07 5.93 -5.24
C LEU A 44 -2.70 6.91 -4.11
N PRO A 45 -3.57 7.88 -3.79
CA PRO A 45 -3.36 8.80 -2.67
C PRO A 45 -3.34 8.05 -1.33
N PRO A 46 -2.68 8.58 -0.30
CA PRO A 46 -2.63 7.95 1.01
C PRO A 46 -4.03 7.88 1.63
N VAL A 47 -4.34 6.74 2.25
CA VAL A 47 -5.60 6.52 2.98
C VAL A 47 -5.30 6.17 4.42
N ASN A 48 -6.16 6.57 5.37
CA ASN A 48 -5.98 6.11 6.74
C ASN A 48 -6.35 4.63 6.83
N PHE A 49 -5.65 3.91 7.70
CA PHE A 49 -5.91 2.51 7.94
C PHE A 49 -7.34 2.24 8.42
N HIS A 50 -7.93 3.15 9.21
CA HIS A 50 -9.29 3.04 9.71
C HIS A 50 -10.37 3.14 8.61
N ASP A 51 -10.06 3.79 7.50
CA ASP A 51 -10.98 3.98 6.38
C ASP A 51 -10.89 2.83 5.36
N LEU A 52 -10.00 1.86 5.59
CA LEU A 52 -9.77 0.76 4.67
C LEU A 52 -10.83 -0.35 4.85
N PRO A 53 -11.57 -0.73 3.80
CA PRO A 53 -12.52 -1.82 3.90
C PRO A 53 -11.78 -3.17 4.07
N ASP A 54 -12.39 -4.11 4.80
CA ASP A 54 -11.82 -5.45 5.06
C ASP A 54 -11.42 -6.19 3.78
N SER A 55 -12.15 -5.98 2.67
CA SER A 55 -11.85 -6.56 1.36
C SER A 55 -10.50 -6.12 0.76
N ARG A 56 -9.95 -4.97 1.19
CA ARG A 56 -8.62 -4.48 0.78
C ARG A 56 -7.50 -4.94 1.72
N ILE A 57 -7.83 -5.48 2.89
CA ILE A 57 -6.83 -5.93 3.89
C ILE A 57 -6.21 -7.27 3.49
N GLU A 58 -6.95 -8.14 2.81
CA GLU A 58 -6.45 -9.45 2.35
C GLU A 58 -5.28 -9.34 1.35
N VAL A 59 -5.19 -8.22 0.62
CA VAL A 59 -4.17 -7.98 -0.42
C VAL A 59 -2.89 -7.32 0.17
N LEU A 60 -2.91 -6.90 1.43
CA LEU A 60 -1.79 -6.24 2.13
C LEU A 60 -0.80 -7.23 2.77
N SER A 61 -0.67 -8.42 2.19
CA SER A 61 0.15 -9.52 2.73
C SER A 61 1.64 -9.17 2.88
N CYS A 62 2.12 -8.02 2.37
CA CYS A 62 3.53 -7.66 2.45
C CYS A 62 3.96 -6.83 3.67
N VAL A 63 3.10 -6.06 4.37
CA VAL A 63 3.57 -5.23 5.51
C VAL A 63 2.53 -5.00 6.62
N ILE A 64 1.68 -5.97 6.95
CA ILE A 64 0.87 -5.89 8.19
C ILE A 64 1.04 -7.16 9.02
N LYS A 65 2.18 -7.26 9.70
CA LYS A 65 2.27 -8.02 10.97
C LYS A 65 2.36 -7.03 12.13
N GLN A 66 1.28 -6.32 12.40
CA GLN A 66 1.05 -5.69 13.71
C GLN A 66 -0.42 -5.90 14.09
N GLY A 67 -0.62 -6.92 14.94
CA GLY A 67 -1.72 -7.11 15.89
C GLY A 67 -3.13 -6.62 15.54
N ARG A 68 -3.95 -7.47 14.92
CA ARG A 68 -5.36 -7.58 15.33
C ARG A 68 -5.40 -8.28 16.70
N LYS A 69 -5.27 -7.53 17.80
CA LYS A 69 -5.84 -7.99 19.07
C LYS A 69 -7.29 -7.51 19.09
N ASN A 70 -8.21 -8.47 19.24
CA ASN A 70 -9.66 -8.34 19.39
C ASN A 70 -10.47 -8.32 18.08
N LEU A 71 -10.51 -9.49 17.43
CA LEU A 71 -11.78 -10.00 16.88
C LEU A 71 -12.07 -11.33 17.60
N PRO A 72 -13.27 -11.56 18.16
CA PRO A 72 -13.54 -12.77 18.91
C PRO A 72 -13.47 -14.00 17.98
N MET A 73 -12.49 -14.87 18.20
CA MET A 73 -12.54 -16.25 17.74
C MET A 73 -13.77 -16.90 18.38
N LYS A 74 -14.75 -17.29 17.57
CA LYS A 74 -15.70 -18.34 17.96
C LYS A 74 -14.97 -19.67 17.78
N PHE A 75 -14.94 -20.45 18.85
CA PHE A 75 -14.31 -21.77 18.99
C PHE A 75 -14.75 -22.75 17.90
#